data_AF-A0A151B8U6-F1
#
_entry.id   AF-A0A151B8U6-F1
#
_cell.length_a   1.000
_cell.length_b   1.000
_cell.length_c   1.000
_cell.angle_alpha   90.00
_cell.angle_beta   90.00
_cell.angle_gamma   90.00
#
_symmetry.space_group_name_H-M   'P 1'
#
loop_
_entity.id
_entity.type
_entity.pdbx_description
1 polymer ?
#
loop_
_entity_poly.entity_id
_entity_poly.type
_entity_poly.pdbx_seq_one_letter_code
_entity_poly.pdbx_strand_id
1 'polypeptide(L)'
;MRFRWWRGLDLREVAGELGEESFQVELLDMPSGEGDIALGRGDREGLRVKADTLYARLSPYRATLYQRSPAPFTQRDLELRRRILELYPRDRPTIFPWSFSVEPPFQVEE
;
A
#
# COMPACT_ATOMS: atom_id res chain seq x y z
N MET A 1 5.58 6.37 2.04
CA MET A 1 4.34 6.00 2.77
C MET A 1 3.21 6.93 2.33
N ARG A 2 1.97 6.43 2.20
CA ARG A 2 0.78 7.19 1.76
C ARG A 2 -0.39 6.96 2.72
N PHE A 3 -1.28 7.95 2.81
CA PHE A 3 -2.43 7.93 3.72
C PHE A 3 -3.67 8.46 3.01
N ARG A 4 -4.84 7.96 3.42
CA ARG A 4 -6.17 8.50 3.07
C ARG A 4 -6.93 8.77 4.36
N TRP A 5 -7.65 9.89 4.42
CA TRP A 5 -8.44 10.29 5.58
C TRP A 5 -9.95 10.04 5.39
N TRP A 6 -10.67 9.85 6.50
CA TRP A 6 -12.14 9.78 6.64
C TRP A 6 -12.85 8.56 6.04
N ARG A 7 -12.51 8.15 4.81
CA ARG A 7 -13.12 6.99 4.14
C ARG A 7 -12.08 5.90 3.95
N GLY A 8 -12.17 4.85 4.76
CA GLY A 8 -11.35 3.65 4.58
C GLY A 8 -11.67 2.95 3.25
N LEU A 9 -10.67 2.31 2.67
CA LEU A 9 -10.88 1.41 1.53
C LEU A 9 -11.42 0.06 2.01
N ASP A 10 -12.32 -0.53 1.22
CA ASP A 10 -12.64 -1.95 1.35
C ASP A 10 -11.51 -2.77 0.69
N LEU A 11 -10.72 -3.43 1.52
CA LEU A 11 -9.55 -4.16 1.04
C LEU A 11 -9.91 -5.41 0.23
N ARG A 12 -11.12 -5.95 0.36
CA ARG A 12 -11.56 -7.11 -0.44
C ARG A 12 -11.90 -6.69 -1.86
N GLU A 13 -12.58 -5.56 -2.01
CA GLU A 13 -12.87 -4.96 -3.32
C GLU A 13 -11.56 -4.60 -4.03
N VAL A 14 -10.66 -3.88 -3.34
CA VAL A 14 -9.33 -3.53 -3.88
C VAL A 14 -8.49 -4.76 -4.22
N ALA A 15 -8.61 -5.84 -3.44
CA ALA A 15 -7.92 -7.10 -3.76
C ALA A 15 -8.42 -7.72 -5.07
N GLY A 16 -9.72 -7.62 -5.35
CA GLY A 16 -10.32 -8.06 -6.61
C GLY A 16 -9.79 -7.27 -7.79
N GLU A 17 -9.89 -5.94 -7.73
CA GLU A 17 -9.42 -5.05 -8.80
C GLU A 17 -7.92 -5.27 -9.12
N LEU A 18 -7.07 -5.27 -8.10
CA LEU A 18 -5.63 -5.45 -8.29
C LEU A 18 -5.27 -6.87 -8.73
N GLY A 19 -6.08 -7.87 -8.36
CA GLY A 19 -5.91 -9.24 -8.80
C GLY A 19 -6.22 -9.42 -10.30
N GLU A 20 -7.22 -8.71 -10.81
CA GLU A 20 -7.56 -8.68 -12.24
C GLU A 20 -6.47 -8.00 -13.08
N GLU A 21 -5.84 -6.95 -12.54
CA GLU A 21 -4.68 -6.25 -13.13
C GLU A 21 -3.38 -7.09 -13.10
N SER A 22 -3.49 -8.41 -12.92
CA SER A 22 -2.39 -9.38 -12.87
C SER A 22 -1.40 -9.15 -11.73
N PHE A 23 -1.69 -8.36 -10.69
CA PHE A 23 -0.81 -8.26 -9.54
C PHE A 23 -0.91 -9.49 -8.63
N GLN A 24 0.19 -9.84 -7.95
CA GLN A 24 0.13 -10.88 -6.92
C GLN A 24 -0.46 -10.27 -5.64
N VAL A 25 -1.67 -10.69 -5.29
CA VAL A 25 -2.43 -10.16 -4.16
C VAL A 25 -2.58 -11.21 -3.06
N GLU A 26 -2.37 -10.81 -1.82
CA GLU A 26 -2.48 -11.66 -0.64
C GLU A 26 -3.16 -10.92 0.49
N LEU A 27 -4.31 -11.42 0.92
CA LEU A 27 -5.01 -10.95 2.12
C LEU A 27 -4.29 -11.48 3.35
N LEU A 28 -3.80 -10.57 4.18
CA LEU A 28 -3.20 -10.85 5.48
C LEU A 28 -4.28 -10.74 6.54
N ASP A 29 -4.61 -11.88 7.14
CA ASP A 29 -5.44 -11.93 8.34
C ASP A 29 -4.51 -11.84 9.56
N MET A 30 -4.64 -10.77 10.35
CA MET A 30 -3.85 -10.61 11.57
C MET A 30 -4.56 -11.32 12.72
N PRO A 31 -3.86 -12.17 13.50
CA PRO A 31 -4.47 -12.88 14.62
C PRO A 31 -5.01 -11.91 15.67
N SER A 32 -6.28 -12.06 16.03
CA SER A 32 -6.92 -11.32 17.12
C SER A 32 -6.84 -12.13 18.43
N GLY A 33 -6.22 -11.59 19.47
CA GLY A 33 -6.10 -12.23 20.79
C GLY A 33 -5.83 -11.23 21.92
N GLU A 34 -5.66 -11.70 23.15
CA GLU A 34 -5.50 -10.86 24.36
C GLU A 34 -4.27 -9.94 24.34
N GLY A 35 -3.27 -10.22 23.49
CA GLY A 35 -2.08 -9.38 23.29
C GLY A 35 -2.17 -8.38 22.13
N ASP A 36 -3.38 -8.13 21.62
CA ASP A 36 -3.57 -7.27 20.45
C ASP A 36 -3.36 -5.78 20.81
N ILE A 37 -2.40 -5.15 20.12
CA ILE A 37 -2.05 -3.73 20.24
C ILE A 37 -2.66 -2.86 19.12
N ALA A 38 -3.48 -3.44 18.24
CA ALA A 38 -4.12 -2.69 17.16
C ALA A 38 -5.11 -1.65 17.72
N LEU A 39 -4.92 -0.39 17.33
CA LEU A 39 -5.71 0.75 17.81
C LEU A 39 -7.16 0.74 17.27
N GLY A 40 -7.47 -0.09 16.28
CA GLY A 40 -8.84 -0.30 15.76
C GLY A 40 -8.94 -1.49 14.81
N ARG A 41 -10.16 -2.01 14.58
CA ARG A 41 -10.43 -3.16 13.68
C ARG A 41 -9.90 -2.96 12.26
N GLY A 42 -9.89 -1.71 11.77
CA GLY A 42 -9.37 -1.37 10.44
C GLY A 42 -7.86 -1.50 10.28
N ASP A 43 -7.06 -1.51 11.36
CA ASP A 43 -5.61 -1.73 11.28
C ASP A 43 -5.24 -3.22 11.20
N ARG A 44 -6.21 -4.12 11.36
CA ARG A 44 -6.00 -5.59 11.37
C ARG A 44 -5.96 -6.18 9.97
N GLU A 45 -6.82 -5.72 9.07
CA GLU A 45 -6.85 -6.21 7.68
C GLU A 45 -5.70 -5.57 6.90
N GLY A 46 -4.79 -6.41 6.40
CA GLY A 46 -3.67 -5.98 5.57
C GLY A 46 -3.78 -6.62 4.20
N LEU A 47 -3.67 -5.83 3.14
CA LEU A 47 -3.54 -6.37 1.80
C LEU A 47 -2.08 -6.23 1.36
N ARG A 48 -1.44 -7.34 0.99
CA ARG A 48 -0.11 -7.32 0.39
C ARG A 48 -0.28 -7.50 -1.12
N VAL A 49 0.23 -6.54 -1.87
CA VAL A 49 0.24 -6.55 -3.32
C VAL A 49 1.68 -6.51 -3.78
N LYS A 50 2.00 -7.30 -4.81
CA LYS A 50 3.34 -7.38 -5.38
C LYS A 50 3.23 -7.35 -6.91
N ALA A 51 4.06 -6.51 -7.52
CA ALA A 51 4.35 -6.53 -8.94
C ALA A 51 5.59 -7.40 -9.20
N ASP A 52 6.66 -6.84 -9.78
CA ASP A 52 7.89 -7.57 -10.07
C ASP A 52 8.89 -7.38 -8.94
N THR A 53 9.28 -6.12 -8.70
CA THR A 53 10.23 -5.73 -7.66
C THR A 53 9.56 -4.96 -6.52
N LEU A 54 8.43 -4.31 -6.81
CA LEU A 54 7.72 -3.44 -5.89
C LEU A 54 6.65 -4.20 -5.10
N TYR A 55 6.64 -3.95 -3.80
CA TYR A 55 5.63 -4.43 -2.87
C TYR A 55 4.85 -3.25 -2.31
N ALA A 56 3.55 -3.46 -2.13
CA ALA A 56 2.67 -2.54 -1.45
C ALA A 56 1.97 -3.27 -0.30
N ARG A 57 2.09 -2.75 0.91
CA ARG A 57 1.26 -3.14 2.05
C ARG A 57 0.18 -2.08 2.24
N LEU A 58 -1.06 -2.49 2.08
CA LEU A 58 -2.23 -1.63 2.18
C LEU A 58 -2.99 -1.96 3.47
N SER A 59 -3.51 -0.91 4.07
CA SER A 59 -4.48 -0.88 5.16
C SER A 59 -5.57 0.13 4.77
N PRO A 60 -6.77 0.12 5.36
CA PRO A 60 -7.87 0.99 4.94
C PRO A 60 -7.50 2.48 4.85
N TYR A 61 -6.56 2.94 5.68
CA TYR A 61 -6.13 4.33 5.74
C TYR A 61 -4.69 4.59 5.30
N ARG A 62 -3.91 3.54 5.00
CA ARG A 62 -2.46 3.65 4.84
C ARG A 62 -1.92 2.69 3.80
N ALA A 63 -0.99 3.16 2.99
CA ALA A 63 -0.22 2.33 2.06
C ALA A 63 1.29 2.53 2.26
N THR A 64 2.02 1.43 2.30
CA THR A 64 3.48 1.39 2.39
C THR A 64 4.02 0.67 1.17
N LEU A 65 4.67 1.43 0.28
CA LEU A 65 5.41 0.92 -0.86
C LEU A 65 6.85 0.64 -0.43
N TYR A 66 7.39 -0.52 -0.80
CA TYR A 66 8.76 -0.91 -0.47
C TYR A 66 9.30 -1.95 -1.48
N GLN A 67 10.63 -2.05 -1.59
CA GLN A 67 11.30 -3.15 -2.27
C GLN A 67 12.03 -4.01 -1.25
N ARG A 68 12.06 -5.33 -1.44
CA ARG A 68 12.86 -6.23 -0.59
C ARG A 68 14.36 -6.13 -0.90
N SER A 69 14.69 -5.92 -2.17
CA SER A 69 16.05 -5.76 -2.67
C SER A 69 16.06 -4.58 -3.64
N PRO A 70 17.08 -3.71 -3.62
CA PRO A 70 17.17 -2.61 -4.56
C PRO A 70 17.21 -3.13 -6.00
N ALA A 71 16.28 -2.66 -6.83
CA ALA A 71 16.21 -3.00 -8.25
C ALA A 71 15.55 -1.82 -9.02
N PRO A 72 15.85 -1.65 -10.32
CA PRO A 72 15.10 -0.74 -11.17
C PRO A 72 13.62 -1.14 -11.23
N PHE A 73 12.73 -0.15 -11.30
CA PHE A 73 11.30 -0.38 -11.46
C PHE A 73 11.00 -0.82 -12.90
N THR A 74 10.24 -1.90 -13.03
CA THR A 74 9.65 -2.31 -14.30
C THR A 74 8.42 -1.46 -14.63
N GLN A 75 7.89 -1.57 -15.86
CA GLN A 75 6.62 -0.92 -16.22
C GLN A 75 5.47 -1.34 -15.29
N ARG A 76 5.45 -2.60 -14.86
CA ARG A 76 4.43 -3.15 -13.97
C ARG A 76 4.58 -2.62 -12.54
N ASP A 77 5.81 -2.40 -12.09
CA ASP A 77 6.06 -1.72 -10.80
C ASP A 77 5.57 -0.26 -10.84
N LEU A 78 5.75 0.44 -11.97
CA LEU A 78 5.26 1.80 -12.16
C LEU A 78 3.72 1.87 -12.19
N GLU A 79 3.08 0.88 -12.81
CA GLU A 79 1.62 0.76 -12.84
C GLU A 79 1.05 0.52 -11.43
N LEU A 80 1.61 -0.44 -10.69
CA LEU A 80 1.24 -0.68 -9.29
C LEU A 80 1.39 0.60 -8.47
N ARG A 81 2.54 1.28 -8.62
CA ARG A 81 2.79 2.56 -7.95
C ARG A 81 1.71 3.59 -8.27
N ARG A 82 1.37 3.79 -9.55
CA ARG A 82 0.33 4.72 -9.98
C ARG A 82 -1.02 4.38 -9.32
N ARG A 83 -1.42 3.11 -9.37
CA ARG A 83 -2.69 2.65 -8.80
C ARG A 83 -2.76 2.89 -7.29
N ILE A 84 -1.67 2.63 -6.56
CA ILE A 84 -1.60 2.94 -5.13
C ILE A 84 -1.70 4.45 -4.86
N LEU A 85 -1.14 5.31 -5.71
CA LEU A 85 -1.25 6.76 -5.57
C LEU A 85 -2.68 7.29 -5.86
N GLU A 86 -3.43 6.62 -6.73
CA GLU A 86 -4.84 6.91 -6.98
C GLU A 86 -5.72 6.47 -5.80
N LEU A 87 -5.46 5.28 -5.24
CA LEU A 87 -6.15 4.76 -4.06
C LEU A 87 -5.86 5.60 -2.80
N TYR A 88 -4.61 6.04 -2.64
CA TYR A 88 -4.14 6.83 -1.49
C TYR A 88 -3.57 8.18 -1.96
N PRO A 89 -4.45 9.13 -2.35
CA PRO A 89 -4.04 10.40 -2.91
C PRO A 89 -3.20 11.20 -1.90
N ARG A 90 -2.26 11.98 -2.42
CA ARG A 90 -1.41 12.90 -1.64
C ARG A 90 -2.12 14.26 -1.44
N ASP A 91 -3.41 14.24 -1.17
CA ASP A 91 -4.22 15.45 -0.98
C ASP A 91 -4.00 16.08 0.41
N ARG A 92 -3.51 15.29 1.38
CA ARG A 92 -3.32 15.72 2.77
C ARG A 92 -1.97 15.27 3.34
N PRO A 93 -1.41 16.02 4.31
CA PRO A 93 -0.16 15.67 4.97
C PRO A 93 -0.28 14.32 5.70
N THR A 94 0.86 13.63 5.83
CA THR A 94 0.94 12.42 6.66
C THR A 94 0.80 12.80 8.14
N ILE A 95 0.24 11.89 8.96
CA ILE A 95 0.08 12.14 10.40
C ILE A 95 1.44 12.50 11.01
N PHE A 96 1.47 13.65 11.68
CA PHE A 96 2.49 14.20 12.57
C PHE A 96 3.96 13.74 12.36
N PRO A 97 4.87 14.63 11.94
CA PRO A 97 4.68 16.06 11.66
C PRO A 97 3.95 16.21 10.32
N TRP A 98 3.06 17.21 10.22
CA TRP A 98 2.20 17.54 9.07
C TRP A 98 3.02 17.92 7.82
N SER A 99 3.75 16.93 7.34
CA SER A 99 4.72 16.99 6.27
C SER A 99 4.27 16.00 5.22
N PHE A 100 4.78 16.17 4.01
CA PHE A 100 4.54 15.21 2.97
C PHE A 100 5.73 14.25 2.90
N SER A 101 5.47 12.93 2.97
CA SER A 101 6.50 11.91 2.70
C SER A 101 7.01 12.02 1.27
N VAL A 102 8.20 12.61 1.08
CA VAL A 102 8.89 12.66 -0.21
C VAL A 102 9.32 11.25 -0.59
N GLU A 103 9.09 10.88 -1.85
CA GLU A 103 9.53 9.58 -2.34
C GLU A 103 11.03 9.63 -2.62
N PRO A 104 11.81 8.61 -2.21
CA PRO A 104 13.22 8.55 -2.54
C PRO A 104 13.41 8.42 -4.05
N PRO A 105 14.57 8.84 -4.59
CA PRO A 105 14.89 8.58 -5.99
C PRO A 105 14.91 7.07 -6.26
N PHE A 106 14.39 6.68 -7.41
CA PHE A 106 14.37 5.30 -7.89
C PHE A 106 14.85 5.24 -9.35
N GLN A 107 15.36 4.09 -9.75
CA GLN A 107 15.76 3.82 -11.13
C GLN A 107 14.60 3.15 -11.86
N VAL A 108 14.50 3.36 -13.17
CA VAL A 108 13.50 2.74 -14.05
C VAL A 108 14.25 1.93 -15.09
N GLU A 109 13.77 0.72 -15.39
CA GLU A 109 14.30 -0.10 -16.48
C GLU A 109 13.96 0.58 -17.83
N GLU A 110 14.98 0.77 -18.68
CA GLU A 110 14.85 1.42 -20.00
C GLU A 110 14.07 0.59 -21.02
#